data_AF-A0A1M7QIZ7-F1
#
_entry.id   AF-A0A1M7QIZ7-F1
#
_cell.length_a   1.000
_cell.length_b   1.000
_cell.length_c   1.000
_cell.angle_alpha   90.00
_cell.angle_beta   90.00
_cell.angle_gamma   90.00
#
_symmetry.space_group_name_H-M   'P 1'
#
loop_
_entity.id
_entity.type
_entity.pdbx_description
1 polymer ?
#
loop_
_entity_poly.entity_id
_entity_poly.type
_entity_poly.pdbx_seq_one_letter_code
_entity_poly.pdbx_strand_id
1 'polypeptide(L)'
;MRVLLAAIFVYGAMLGAIGWLSSAYGEGRWPAWTTALAPLVVVAALVSAAVLFNRSGFRPRFRRISPDQRVAELEAKGLLLRQSFQARRAFAVEAYEDEGPHYLIELTDGGPADGRVLYLNGQYLHDHEPITDDPSMNQSRTFPCTEFEVLRHRKAGCVLQIRCGGTMIEPELIASRRIWEESRIERHEDGDLIADKTYDTLKREWTSRGVAAS
;
A
#
# COMPACT_ATOMS: atom_id res chain seq x y z
N MET A 1 -3.56 -9.03 23.11
CA MET A 1 -3.27 -10.18 23.99
C MET A 1 -1.86 -10.78 23.82
N ARG A 2 -1.38 -11.02 22.59
CA ARG A 2 -0.06 -11.66 22.36
C ARG A 2 1.14 -10.91 22.96
N VAL A 3 1.16 -9.58 22.83
CA VAL A 3 2.21 -8.71 23.41
C VAL A 3 2.20 -8.75 24.93
N LEU A 4 1.01 -8.76 25.55
CA LEU A 4 0.86 -8.87 27.00
C LEU A 4 1.41 -10.21 27.52
N LEU A 5 1.09 -11.32 26.85
CA LEU A 5 1.60 -12.65 27.21
C LEU A 5 3.12 -12.76 27.01
N ALA A 6 3.66 -12.17 25.94
CA ALA A 6 5.11 -12.12 25.72
C ALA A 6 5.81 -11.29 26.80
N ALA A 7 5.25 -10.16 27.20
CA ALA A 7 5.78 -9.33 28.27
C ALA A 7 5.77 -10.07 29.62
N ILE A 8 4.65 -10.73 29.96
CA ILE A 8 4.54 -11.55 31.18
C ILE A 8 5.56 -12.70 31.15
N PHE A 9 5.74 -13.36 30.00
CA PHE A 9 6.69 -14.46 29.86
C PHE A 9 8.14 -14.00 30.08
N VAL A 10 8.56 -12.91 29.45
CA VAL A 10 9.93 -12.37 29.58
C VAL A 10 10.19 -11.90 31.01
N TYR A 11 9.22 -11.19 31.61
CA TYR A 11 9.34 -10.69 32.98
C TYR A 11 9.35 -11.84 34.00
N GLY A 12 8.51 -12.85 33.80
CA GLY A 12 8.48 -14.06 34.63
C GLY A 12 9.79 -14.86 34.55
N ALA A 13 10.38 -15.00 33.36
CA ALA A 13 11.67 -15.67 33.18
C ALA A 13 12.81 -14.93 33.91
N MET A 14 12.81 -13.59 33.84
CA MET A 14 13.79 -12.76 34.55
C MET A 14 13.65 -12.89 36.08
N LEU A 15 12.43 -12.75 36.62
CA LEU A 15 12.18 -12.90 38.06
C LEU A 15 12.46 -14.32 38.55
N GLY A 16 12.11 -15.33 37.75
CA GLY A 16 12.40 -16.74 38.07
C GLY A 16 13.90 -17.02 38.16
N ALA A 17 14.70 -16.45 37.25
CA ALA A 17 16.16 -16.58 37.30
C ALA A 17 16.76 -15.89 38.55
N ILE A 18 16.28 -14.70 38.91
CA ILE A 18 16.70 -14.00 40.14
C ILE A 18 16.30 -14.80 41.38
N GLY A 19 15.07 -15.31 41.42
CA GLY A 19 14.59 -16.14 42.53
C GLY A 19 15.39 -17.43 42.70
N TRP A 20 15.70 -18.11 41.60
CA TRP A 20 16.54 -19.31 41.61
C TRP A 20 17.96 -19.01 42.09
N LEU A 21 18.60 -17.94 41.60
CA LEU A 21 19.92 -17.51 42.05
C LEU A 21 19.94 -17.17 43.54
N SER A 22 18.94 -16.43 44.01
CA SER A 22 18.79 -16.09 45.43
C SER A 22 18.63 -17.34 46.30
N SER A 23 17.82 -18.31 45.86
CA SER A 23 17.66 -19.59 46.56
C SER A 23 18.93 -20.46 46.55
N ALA A 24 19.69 -20.45 45.45
CA ALA A 24 20.87 -21.30 45.29
C ALA A 24 22.09 -20.77 46.06
N TYR A 25 22.22 -19.45 46.21
CA TYR A 25 23.39 -18.82 46.83
C TYR A 25 23.11 -18.12 48.17
N GLY A 26 21.84 -17.96 48.57
CA GLY A 26 21.46 -17.41 49.87
C GLY A 26 22.06 -16.02 50.14
N GLU A 27 22.60 -15.82 51.36
CA GLU A 27 23.32 -14.60 51.77
C GLU A 27 24.79 -14.56 51.29
N GLY A 28 25.23 -15.57 50.52
CA GLY A 28 26.57 -15.64 49.98
C GLY A 28 26.83 -14.61 48.87
N ARG A 29 28.10 -14.24 48.68
CA ARG A 29 28.51 -13.41 47.54
C ARG A 29 28.21 -14.13 46.23
N TRP A 30 27.44 -13.49 45.35
CA TRP A 30 27.15 -14.04 44.03
C TRP A 30 28.43 -14.18 43.21
N PRO A 31 28.59 -15.29 42.48
CA PRO A 31 29.70 -15.43 41.54
C PRO A 31 29.70 -14.30 40.50
N ALA A 32 30.88 -13.81 40.12
CA ALA A 32 31.02 -12.69 39.18
C ALA A 32 30.34 -12.95 37.82
N TRP A 33 30.22 -14.23 37.41
CA TRP A 33 29.55 -14.62 36.15
C TRP A 33 28.04 -14.38 36.16
N THR A 34 27.41 -14.21 37.33
CA THR A 34 25.95 -13.98 37.42
C THR A 34 25.52 -12.63 36.80
N THR A 35 26.45 -11.66 36.74
CA THR A 35 26.25 -10.38 36.04
C THR A 35 25.99 -10.55 34.54
N ALA A 36 26.60 -11.57 33.91
CA ALA A 36 26.38 -11.91 32.51
C ALA A 36 25.16 -12.80 32.29
N LEU A 37 24.65 -13.46 33.33
CA LEU A 37 23.51 -14.38 33.23
C LEU A 37 22.19 -13.64 32.99
N ALA A 38 21.97 -12.53 33.69
CA ALA A 38 20.75 -11.73 33.56
C ALA A 38 20.48 -11.26 32.11
N PRO A 39 21.41 -10.62 31.39
CA PRO A 39 21.17 -10.24 30.00
C PRO A 39 21.00 -11.47 29.08
N LEU A 40 21.69 -12.57 29.36
CA LEU A 40 21.57 -13.82 28.58
C LEU A 40 20.17 -14.44 28.71
N VAL A 41 19.62 -14.48 29.92
CA VAL A 41 18.25 -14.95 30.19
C VAL A 41 17.24 -14.05 29.50
N VAL A 42 17.42 -12.73 29.56
CA VAL A 42 16.52 -11.78 28.89
C VAL A 42 16.56 -11.97 27.37
N VAL A 43 17.75 -12.09 26.76
CA VAL A 43 17.88 -12.34 25.32
C VAL A 43 17.24 -13.66 24.92
N ALA A 44 17.50 -14.74 25.66
CA ALA A 44 16.91 -16.05 25.40
C ALA A 44 15.37 -16.03 25.54
N ALA A 45 14.85 -15.33 26.54
CA ALA A 45 13.42 -15.16 26.76
C ALA A 45 12.76 -14.33 25.65
N LEU A 46 13.42 -13.26 25.18
CA LEU A 46 12.95 -12.44 24.07
C LEU A 46 12.90 -13.24 22.76
N VAL A 47 13.95 -14.00 22.45
CA VAL A 47 13.99 -14.89 21.27
C VAL A 47 12.88 -15.94 21.36
N SER A 48 12.75 -16.59 22.53
CA SER A 48 11.70 -17.59 22.76
C SER A 48 10.30 -16.99 22.65
N ALA A 49 10.09 -15.79 23.19
CA ALA A 49 8.81 -15.08 23.09
C ALA A 49 8.48 -14.69 21.64
N ALA A 50 9.48 -14.26 20.87
CA ALA A 50 9.32 -13.98 19.44
C ALA A 50 8.92 -15.25 18.67
N VAL A 51 9.53 -16.40 18.96
CA VAL A 51 9.19 -17.67 18.30
C VAL A 51 7.80 -18.17 18.71
N LEU A 52 7.48 -18.17 20.01
CA LEU A 52 6.25 -18.74 20.56
C LEU A 52 5.02 -17.85 20.32
N PHE A 53 5.13 -16.55 20.60
CA PHE A 53 4.00 -15.61 20.55
C PHE A 53 3.92 -14.80 19.26
N ASN A 54 5.00 -14.79 18.46
CA ASN A 54 5.04 -14.15 17.14
C ASN A 54 5.28 -15.16 16.00
N ARG A 55 4.84 -16.41 16.14
CA ARG A 55 4.96 -17.48 15.12
C ARG A 55 4.35 -17.10 13.76
N SER A 56 3.38 -16.19 13.72
CA SER A 56 2.84 -15.63 12.47
C SER A 56 3.70 -14.50 11.87
N GLY A 57 4.51 -13.80 12.68
CA GLY A 57 5.42 -12.73 12.28
C GLY A 57 6.87 -13.18 12.05
N PHE A 58 7.26 -14.35 12.55
CA PHE A 58 8.53 -15.03 12.27
C PHE A 58 8.44 -15.88 10.99
N ARG A 59 7.77 -15.35 9.94
CA ARG A 59 8.02 -15.85 8.58
C ARG A 59 9.35 -15.23 8.15
N PRO A 60 10.38 -16.04 7.83
CA PRO A 60 11.66 -15.49 7.39
C PRO A 60 11.40 -14.54 6.22
N ARG A 61 11.85 -13.30 6.39
CA ARG A 61 11.62 -12.17 5.50
C ARG A 61 12.51 -12.26 4.24
N PHE A 62 12.53 -13.43 3.59
CA PHE A 62 13.42 -13.75 2.46
C PHE A 62 12.74 -14.53 1.32
N ARG A 63 11.47 -14.21 1.07
CA ARG A 63 10.94 -14.31 -0.30
C ARG A 63 10.27 -12.99 -0.59
N ARG A 64 10.99 -12.05 -1.22
CA ARG A 64 10.35 -10.98 -1.99
C ARG A 64 9.60 -11.72 -3.09
N ILE A 65 8.34 -12.01 -2.84
CA ILE A 65 7.41 -12.51 -3.87
C ILE A 65 7.22 -11.31 -4.80
N SER A 66 7.50 -11.48 -6.09
CA SER A 66 7.29 -10.39 -7.05
C SER A 66 5.80 -10.00 -7.07
N PRO A 67 5.46 -8.74 -7.43
CA PRO A 67 4.07 -8.34 -7.60
C PRO A 67 3.26 -9.33 -8.46
N ASP A 68 3.86 -9.80 -9.56
CA ASP A 68 3.24 -10.79 -10.44
C ASP A 68 3.00 -12.15 -9.79
N GLN A 69 3.96 -12.63 -8.98
CA GLN A 69 3.78 -13.87 -8.23
C GLN A 69 2.67 -13.73 -7.20
N ARG A 70 2.52 -12.56 -6.56
CA ARG A 70 1.44 -12.28 -5.62
C ARG A 70 0.09 -12.27 -6.32
N VAL A 71 0.01 -11.67 -7.51
CA VAL A 71 -1.20 -11.69 -8.35
C VAL A 71 -1.57 -13.13 -8.74
N ALA A 72 -0.60 -13.92 -9.20
CA ALA A 72 -0.80 -15.32 -9.58
C ALA A 72 -1.29 -16.17 -8.39
N GLU A 73 -0.72 -15.97 -7.19
CA GLU A 73 -1.20 -16.65 -5.98
C GLU A 73 -2.64 -16.29 -5.62
N LEU A 74 -3.02 -15.02 -5.77
CA LEU A 74 -4.39 -14.56 -5.48
C LEU A 74 -5.38 -15.10 -6.51
N GLU A 75 -4.99 -15.16 -7.77
CA GLU A 75 -5.77 -15.80 -8.83
C GLU A 75 -5.99 -17.28 -8.55
N ALA A 76 -4.93 -18.03 -8.22
CA ALA A 76 -5.03 -19.45 -7.87
C ALA A 76 -5.93 -19.71 -6.66
N LYS A 77 -6.03 -18.75 -5.73
CA LYS A 77 -6.93 -18.80 -4.56
C LYS A 77 -8.36 -18.32 -4.87
N GLY A 78 -8.66 -17.90 -6.10
CA GLY A 78 -9.94 -17.31 -6.48
C GLY A 78 -10.23 -15.97 -5.78
N LEU A 79 -9.18 -15.29 -5.30
CA LEU A 79 -9.25 -14.02 -4.57
C LEU A 79 -8.94 -12.82 -5.45
N LEU A 80 -8.61 -13.03 -6.72
CA LEU A 80 -8.42 -11.95 -7.69
C LEU A 80 -9.77 -11.60 -8.35
N LEU A 81 -10.01 -10.31 -8.49
CA LEU A 81 -11.04 -9.75 -9.34
C LEU A 81 -10.35 -8.99 -10.47
N ARG A 82 -10.78 -9.23 -11.71
CA ARG A 82 -10.32 -8.50 -12.89
C ARG A 82 -11.48 -7.68 -13.43
N GLN A 83 -11.23 -6.40 -13.66
CA GLN A 83 -12.21 -5.50 -14.25
C GLN A 83 -11.54 -4.80 -15.43
N SER A 84 -12.06 -5.04 -16.63
CA SER A 84 -11.58 -4.42 -17.85
C SER A 84 -12.38 -3.14 -18.12
N PHE A 85 -11.70 -2.11 -18.57
CA PHE A 85 -12.25 -0.78 -18.83
C PHE A 85 -11.76 -0.24 -20.17
N GLN A 86 -12.56 0.63 -20.76
CA GLN A 86 -12.16 1.44 -21.90
C GLN A 86 -12.20 2.91 -21.51
N ALA A 87 -11.14 3.64 -21.83
CA ALA A 87 -11.00 5.05 -21.52
C ALA A 87 -10.87 5.91 -22.76
N ARG A 88 -11.36 7.14 -22.63
CA ARG A 88 -11.27 8.16 -23.67
C ARG A 88 -10.29 9.27 -23.33
N ARG A 89 -10.36 9.77 -22.10
CA ARG A 89 -9.65 10.95 -21.62
C ARG A 89 -9.33 10.79 -20.14
N ALA A 90 -8.32 11.52 -19.66
CA ALA A 90 -7.97 11.52 -18.25
C ALA A 90 -7.53 12.89 -17.75
N PHE A 91 -7.70 13.12 -16.46
CA PHE A 91 -7.01 14.17 -15.71
C PHE A 91 -6.01 13.53 -14.76
N ALA A 92 -4.91 14.23 -14.53
CA ALA A 92 -3.97 13.91 -13.46
C ALA A 92 -4.13 14.92 -12.32
N VAL A 93 -3.75 14.51 -11.11
CA VAL A 93 -3.48 15.43 -10.01
C VAL A 93 -1.98 15.36 -9.73
N GLU A 94 -1.37 16.51 -9.45
CA GLU A 94 0.01 16.56 -8.99
C GLU A 94 0.20 15.61 -7.80
N ALA A 95 1.12 14.66 -7.95
CA ALA A 95 1.44 13.71 -6.88
C ALA A 95 1.94 14.48 -5.65
N TYR A 96 1.46 14.08 -4.47
CA TYR A 96 1.83 14.71 -3.22
C TYR A 96 2.26 13.65 -2.19
N GLU A 97 3.38 13.91 -1.51
CA GLU A 97 3.97 13.03 -0.48
C GLU A 97 4.04 11.56 -0.92
N ASP A 98 3.48 10.66 -0.11
CA ASP A 98 3.56 9.20 -0.21
C ASP A 98 2.31 8.56 -0.84
N GLU A 99 1.34 9.37 -1.30
CA GLU A 99 0.03 8.90 -1.79
C GLU A 99 0.08 8.38 -3.24
N GLY A 100 1.15 8.70 -3.96
CA GLY A 100 1.39 8.27 -5.34
C GLY A 100 0.65 9.11 -6.39
N PRO A 101 0.67 8.72 -7.67
CA PRO A 101 -0.07 9.39 -8.73
C PRO A 101 -1.58 9.24 -8.54
N HIS A 102 -2.34 10.24 -9.00
CA HIS A 102 -3.80 10.22 -8.96
C HIS A 102 -4.34 10.53 -10.36
N TYR A 103 -5.34 9.74 -10.79
CA TYR A 103 -5.96 9.87 -12.10
C TYR A 103 -7.49 9.83 -12.01
N LEU A 104 -8.14 10.68 -12.80
CA LEU A 104 -9.57 10.62 -13.08
C LEU A 104 -9.76 10.28 -14.55
N ILE A 105 -10.47 9.20 -14.82
CA ILE A 105 -10.51 8.61 -16.16
C ILE A 105 -11.95 8.55 -16.63
N GLU A 106 -12.22 9.16 -17.79
CA GLU A 106 -13.49 9.03 -18.46
C GLU A 106 -13.59 7.66 -19.13
N LEU A 107 -14.50 6.84 -18.62
CA LEU A 107 -14.82 5.53 -19.15
C LEU A 107 -15.85 5.62 -20.28
N THR A 108 -15.61 4.87 -21.36
CA THR A 108 -16.53 4.74 -22.50
C THR A 108 -17.40 3.49 -22.42
N ASP A 109 -17.03 2.53 -21.59
CA ASP A 109 -17.80 1.31 -21.39
C ASP A 109 -18.98 1.55 -20.42
N GLY A 110 -20.14 0.95 -20.72
CA GLY A 110 -21.16 0.64 -19.71
C GLY A 110 -22.04 1.76 -19.11
N GLY A 111 -22.31 2.89 -19.79
CA GLY A 111 -23.22 3.91 -19.25
C GLY A 111 -23.56 5.07 -20.20
N PRO A 112 -24.47 6.00 -19.80
CA PRO A 112 -25.06 7.03 -20.67
C PRO A 112 -24.02 7.95 -21.31
N ALA A 113 -24.45 8.71 -22.32
CA ALA A 113 -23.63 9.48 -23.27
C ALA A 113 -22.53 10.38 -22.66
N ASP A 114 -22.59 10.68 -21.36
CA ASP A 114 -21.69 11.61 -20.66
C ASP A 114 -20.51 10.95 -19.92
N GLY A 115 -20.31 9.63 -20.07
CA GLY A 115 -19.12 8.91 -19.56
C GLY A 115 -19.07 8.78 -18.03
N ARG A 116 -18.72 7.59 -17.52
CA ARG A 116 -18.49 7.39 -16.08
C ARG A 116 -17.07 7.81 -15.74
N VAL A 117 -16.83 8.37 -14.55
CA VAL A 117 -15.47 8.74 -14.13
C VAL A 117 -14.93 7.74 -13.12
N LEU A 118 -13.83 7.07 -13.46
CA LEU A 118 -13.09 6.20 -12.55
C LEU A 118 -11.98 7.01 -11.88
N TYR A 119 -11.93 6.97 -10.56
CA TYR A 119 -10.82 7.52 -9.78
C TYR A 119 -9.82 6.42 -9.43
N LEU A 120 -8.53 6.65 -9.65
CA LEU A 120 -7.46 5.73 -9.28
C LEU A 120 -6.35 6.49 -8.58
N ASN A 121 -5.89 5.95 -7.46
CA ASN A 121 -4.74 6.49 -6.75
C ASN A 121 -3.96 5.39 -6.03
N GLY A 122 -2.64 5.51 -6.05
CA GLY A 122 -1.79 4.64 -5.25
C GLY A 122 -0.46 4.32 -5.88
N GLN A 123 0.37 3.66 -5.09
CA GLN A 123 1.77 3.43 -5.42
C GLN A 123 1.97 2.52 -6.65
N TYR A 124 1.00 1.67 -6.99
CA TYR A 124 1.08 0.82 -8.18
C TYR A 124 1.09 1.61 -9.49
N LEU A 125 0.69 2.90 -9.46
CA LEU A 125 0.73 3.77 -10.63
C LEU A 125 2.14 4.30 -10.92
N HIS A 126 3.06 4.30 -9.95
CA HIS A 126 4.45 4.71 -10.19
C HIS A 126 5.17 3.82 -11.20
N ASP A 127 4.78 2.54 -11.28
CA ASP A 127 5.28 1.60 -12.30
C ASP A 127 4.95 2.04 -13.73
N HIS A 128 4.08 3.04 -13.90
CA HIS A 128 3.65 3.59 -15.18
C HIS A 128 4.04 5.06 -15.41
N GLU A 129 4.67 5.72 -14.44
CA GLU A 129 5.14 7.11 -14.56
C GLU A 129 6.52 7.20 -15.21
N PRO A 130 6.88 8.37 -15.76
CA PRO A 130 8.24 8.59 -16.23
C PRO A 130 9.22 8.68 -15.05
N ILE A 131 10.33 7.95 -15.17
CA ILE A 131 11.43 8.03 -14.21
C ILE A 131 12.36 9.15 -14.68
N THR A 132 12.47 10.22 -13.89
CA THR A 132 13.23 11.44 -14.25
C THR A 132 14.46 11.67 -13.39
N ASP A 133 14.55 10.98 -12.26
CA ASP A 133 15.60 11.08 -11.25
C ASP A 133 16.81 10.18 -11.53
N ASP A 134 16.63 9.10 -12.30
CA ASP A 134 17.71 8.21 -12.73
C ASP A 134 17.88 8.21 -14.26
N PRO A 135 18.95 8.84 -14.80
CA PRO A 135 19.23 8.87 -16.24
C PRO A 135 19.44 7.49 -16.87
N SER A 136 19.74 6.46 -16.06
CA SER A 136 19.90 5.07 -16.53
C SER A 136 18.56 4.35 -16.72
N MET A 137 17.49 4.88 -16.15
CA MET A 137 16.13 4.33 -16.19
C MET A 137 15.25 5.27 -17.02
N ASN A 138 15.26 5.10 -18.34
CA ASN A 138 14.42 5.91 -19.25
C ASN A 138 13.05 5.24 -19.46
N GLN A 139 12.26 5.16 -18.39
CA GLN A 139 10.88 4.69 -18.48
C GLN A 139 9.99 5.83 -18.98
N SER A 140 9.23 5.59 -20.05
CA SER A 140 8.20 6.51 -20.52
C SER A 140 6.86 6.22 -19.84
N ARG A 141 6.00 7.24 -19.76
CA ARG A 141 4.64 7.08 -19.24
C ARG A 141 3.89 6.03 -20.06
N THR A 142 3.21 5.10 -19.39
CA THR A 142 2.38 4.06 -20.04
C THR A 142 0.90 4.11 -19.64
N PHE A 143 0.57 4.82 -18.55
CA PHE A 143 -0.79 5.03 -18.06
C PHE A 143 -1.01 6.52 -17.82
N PRO A 144 -2.22 7.09 -18.05
CA PRO A 144 -3.47 6.45 -18.50
C PRO A 144 -3.39 5.87 -19.93
N CYS A 145 -4.26 4.92 -20.25
CA CYS A 145 -4.31 4.24 -21.56
C CYS A 145 -5.75 3.91 -21.98
N THR A 146 -6.00 3.71 -23.27
CA THR A 146 -7.36 3.56 -23.83
C THR A 146 -8.07 2.28 -23.43
N GLU A 147 -7.32 1.23 -23.08
CA GLU A 147 -7.86 -0.03 -22.58
C GLU A 147 -7.04 -0.45 -21.38
N PHE A 148 -7.65 -0.92 -20.30
CA PHE A 148 -6.87 -1.41 -19.17
C PHE A 148 -7.65 -2.38 -18.31
N GLU A 149 -6.93 -3.21 -17.57
CA GLU A 149 -7.49 -4.04 -16.52
C GLU A 149 -7.06 -3.54 -15.15
N VAL A 150 -8.02 -3.38 -14.24
CA VAL A 150 -7.79 -3.16 -12.81
C VAL A 150 -7.87 -4.50 -12.11
N LEU A 151 -6.77 -4.91 -11.48
CA LEU A 151 -6.66 -6.16 -10.73
C LEU A 151 -6.88 -5.85 -9.25
N ARG A 152 -7.95 -6.37 -8.65
CA ARG A 152 -8.30 -6.13 -7.24
C ARG A 152 -8.28 -7.37 -6.39
N HIS A 153 -8.03 -7.15 -5.10
CA HIS A 153 -8.27 -8.20 -4.12
C HIS A 153 -9.76 -8.30 -3.79
N ARG A 154 -10.40 -9.41 -4.17
CA ARG A 154 -11.86 -9.63 -4.06
C ARG A 154 -12.44 -9.36 -2.67
N LYS A 155 -11.71 -9.69 -1.60
CA LYS A 155 -12.19 -9.48 -0.22
C LYS A 155 -11.80 -8.13 0.39
N ALA A 156 -10.73 -7.52 -0.10
CA ALA A 156 -10.15 -6.34 0.53
C ALA A 156 -10.47 -5.05 -0.25
N GLY A 157 -10.99 -5.17 -1.47
CA GLY A 157 -11.38 -4.03 -2.31
C GLY A 157 -10.22 -3.30 -2.99
N CYS A 158 -9.02 -3.36 -2.41
CA CYS A 158 -7.86 -2.62 -2.93
C CYS A 158 -7.40 -3.07 -4.32
N VAL A 159 -6.95 -2.09 -5.11
CA VAL A 159 -6.24 -2.32 -6.38
C VAL A 159 -4.83 -2.82 -6.08
N LEU A 160 -4.42 -3.82 -6.85
CA LEU A 160 -3.12 -4.48 -6.72
C LEU A 160 -2.19 -4.10 -7.86
N GLN A 161 -2.74 -3.97 -9.06
CA GLN A 161 -2.00 -3.73 -10.29
C GLN A 161 -2.96 -3.20 -11.36
N ILE A 162 -2.42 -2.41 -12.29
CA ILE A 162 -3.07 -2.09 -13.56
C ILE A 162 -2.30 -2.76 -14.69
N ARG A 163 -3.05 -3.25 -15.68
CA ARG A 163 -2.47 -3.71 -16.94
C ARG A 163 -3.01 -2.83 -18.05
N CYS A 164 -2.14 -1.99 -18.60
CA CYS A 164 -2.47 -1.21 -19.78
C CYS A 164 -2.55 -2.09 -21.03
N GLY A 165 -3.57 -1.82 -21.82
CA GLY A 165 -3.72 -2.18 -23.22
C GLY A 165 -3.95 -0.91 -24.05
N GLY A 166 -3.92 -1.06 -25.37
CA GLY A 166 -4.15 0.06 -26.30
C GLY A 166 -3.08 1.15 -26.24
N THR A 167 -3.50 2.40 -26.42
CA THR A 167 -2.61 3.56 -26.55
C THR A 167 -2.61 4.42 -25.29
N MET A 168 -1.45 4.98 -24.95
CA MET A 168 -1.31 5.95 -23.86
C MET A 168 -2.16 7.20 -24.14
N ILE A 169 -2.82 7.71 -23.11
CA ILE A 169 -3.62 8.93 -23.12
C ILE A 169 -2.87 9.98 -22.30
N GLU A 170 -2.50 11.08 -22.94
CA GLU A 170 -1.94 12.21 -22.22
C GLU A 170 -3.06 12.89 -21.40
N PRO A 171 -2.86 13.14 -20.10
CA PRO A 171 -3.86 13.84 -19.30
C PRO A 171 -4.16 15.22 -19.88
N GLU A 172 -5.44 15.59 -20.00
CA GLU A 172 -5.84 16.90 -20.55
C GLU A 172 -5.64 18.06 -19.57
N LEU A 173 -5.57 17.72 -18.28
CA LEU A 173 -5.38 18.66 -17.17
C LEU A 173 -4.54 17.98 -16.10
N ILE A 174 -3.66 18.77 -15.50
CA ILE A 174 -2.92 18.40 -14.30
C ILE A 174 -3.35 19.37 -13.20
N ALA A 175 -4.20 18.91 -12.29
CA ALA A 175 -4.69 19.73 -11.19
C ALA A 175 -3.67 19.79 -10.05
N SER A 176 -3.53 20.98 -9.46
CA SER A 176 -2.76 21.12 -8.22
C SER A 176 -3.52 20.55 -7.04
N ARG A 177 -2.78 20.23 -5.98
CA ARG A 177 -3.35 19.71 -4.72
C ARG A 177 -4.49 20.56 -4.17
N ARG A 178 -4.38 21.90 -4.22
CA ARG A 178 -5.42 22.79 -3.72
C ARG A 178 -6.76 22.55 -4.42
N ILE A 179 -6.72 22.39 -5.75
CA ILE A 179 -7.93 22.20 -6.56
C ILE A 179 -8.51 20.82 -6.31
N TRP A 180 -7.66 19.82 -6.11
CA TRP A 180 -8.04 18.48 -5.69
C TRP A 180 -8.79 18.48 -4.34
N GLU A 181 -8.22 19.08 -3.29
CA GLU A 181 -8.84 19.13 -1.95
C GLU A 181 -10.19 19.87 -1.99
N GLU A 182 -10.24 21.01 -2.67
CA GLU A 182 -11.48 21.78 -2.81
C GLU A 182 -12.55 21.08 -3.68
N SER A 183 -12.17 20.08 -4.48
CA SER A 183 -13.10 19.33 -5.33
C SER A 183 -13.86 18.24 -4.57
N ARG A 184 -13.40 17.91 -3.34
CA ARG A 184 -13.92 16.84 -2.46
C ARG A 184 -13.84 15.43 -3.06
N ILE A 185 -13.07 15.25 -4.14
CA ILE A 185 -12.90 13.93 -4.76
C ILE A 185 -12.02 13.02 -3.87
N GLU A 186 -11.22 13.60 -2.99
CA GLU A 186 -10.51 12.93 -1.88
C GLU A 186 -11.38 11.98 -1.03
N ARG A 187 -12.72 12.10 -1.10
CA ARG A 187 -13.67 11.23 -0.39
C ARG A 187 -13.89 9.87 -1.07
N HIS A 188 -13.46 9.72 -2.32
CA HIS A 188 -13.54 8.48 -3.06
C HIS A 188 -12.33 7.59 -2.75
N GLU A 189 -12.55 6.29 -2.67
CA GLU A 189 -11.48 5.31 -2.50
C GLU A 189 -10.85 4.94 -3.85
N ASP A 190 -9.65 4.34 -3.78
CA ASP A 190 -8.93 3.88 -4.96
C ASP A 190 -9.77 2.91 -5.82
N GLY A 191 -10.04 3.35 -7.04
CA GLY A 191 -10.81 2.62 -8.02
C GLY A 191 -12.33 2.79 -7.89
N ASP A 192 -12.80 3.77 -7.13
CA ASP A 192 -14.22 4.11 -7.11
C ASP A 192 -14.69 4.75 -8.42
N LEU A 193 -15.96 4.51 -8.74
CA LEU A 193 -16.68 5.24 -9.78
C LEU A 193 -17.36 6.47 -9.16
N ILE A 194 -17.02 7.65 -9.67
CA ILE A 194 -17.66 8.91 -9.29
C ILE A 194 -19.02 8.95 -9.99
N ALA A 195 -20.09 8.78 -9.23
CA ALA A 195 -21.45 8.68 -9.75
C ALA A 195 -22.19 10.03 -9.80
N ASP A 196 -21.72 11.02 -9.05
CA ASP A 196 -22.37 12.33 -8.86
C ASP A 196 -21.86 13.41 -9.82
N LYS A 197 -20.76 13.16 -10.55
CA LYS A 197 -20.16 14.11 -11.49
C LYS A 197 -19.72 13.45 -12.78
N THR A 198 -19.92 14.17 -13.89
CA THR A 198 -19.40 13.79 -15.21
C THR A 198 -18.00 14.38 -15.43
N TYR A 199 -17.25 13.80 -16.37
CA TYR A 199 -15.89 14.25 -16.69
C TYR A 199 -15.87 15.74 -17.12
N ASP A 200 -16.80 16.15 -17.99
CA ASP A 200 -16.87 17.54 -18.47
C ASP A 200 -17.32 18.52 -17.37
N THR A 201 -18.06 18.05 -16.35
CA THR A 201 -18.39 18.88 -15.18
C THR A 201 -17.14 19.12 -14.33
N LEU A 202 -16.36 18.06 -14.06
CA LEU A 202 -15.08 18.16 -13.37
C LEU A 202 -14.10 19.07 -14.13
N LYS A 203 -14.02 18.92 -15.46
CA LYS A 203 -13.20 19.77 -16.33
C LYS A 203 -13.51 21.25 -16.11
N ARG A 204 -14.79 21.61 -16.24
CA ARG A 204 -15.24 23.00 -16.10
C ARG A 204 -14.96 23.56 -14.72
N GLU A 205 -15.22 22.78 -13.67
CA GLU A 205 -14.93 23.18 -12.28
C GLU A 205 -13.44 23.48 -12.10
N TRP A 206 -12.56 22.59 -12.57
CA TRP A 206 -11.12 22.71 -12.39
C TRP A 206 -10.50 23.82 -13.23
N THR A 207 -10.90 23.96 -14.50
CA THR A 207 -10.45 25.07 -15.34
C THR A 207 -10.88 26.42 -14.76
N SER A 208 -12.10 26.53 -14.22
CA SER A 208 -12.58 27.78 -13.58
C SER A 208 -11.78 28.17 -12.33
N ARG A 209 -11.11 27.20 -11.70
CA ARG A 209 -10.27 27.38 -10.50
C ARG A 209 -8.78 27.60 -10.83
N GLY A 210 -8.45 27.72 -12.12
CA GLY A 210 -7.12 28.09 -12.57
C GLY A 210 -6.22 26.92 -12.98
N VAL A 211 -6.75 25.71 -13.23
CA VAL A 211 -5.97 24.68 -13.94
C VAL A 211 -5.88 25.07 -15.42
N ALA A 212 -4.67 25.26 -15.92
CA ALA A 212 -4.43 25.44 -17.35
C ALA A 212 -4.54 24.09 -18.07
N ALA A 213 -5.12 24.09 -19.28
CA ALA A 213 -5.07 22.94 -20.18
C ALA A 213 -3.60 22.66 -20.56
N SER A 214 -3.20 21.40 -20.46
CA SER A 214 -1.88 20.91 -20.87
C SER A 214 -1.76 20.82 -22.39
#